data_AF-A0A497JM14-F1
#
_entry.id   AF-A0A497JM14-F1
#
_cell.length_a   1.000
_cell.length_b   1.000
_cell.length_c   1.000
_cell.angle_alpha   90.00
_cell.angle_beta   90.00
_cell.angle_gamma   90.00
#
_symmetry.space_group_name_H-M   'P 1'
#
loop_
_entity.id
_entity.type
_entity.pdbx_description
1 polymer ?
#
loop_
_entity_poly.entity_id
_entity_poly.type
_entity_poly.pdbx_seq_one_letter_code
_entity_poly.pdbx_strand_id
1 'polypeptide(L)'
;RIDMEMWDLAVFSGYSGLITVEHILPVSPSEDSEWIRKFDENARKKWTNKLGNLVLLSGPKNSKASNYDFERKKDAYFKEKCTPFRLTQEIFKYKEWNLATLQQRHEDLISKVESIYLPEKSFSINNFL
;
A
#
# COMPACT_ATOMS: atom_id res chain seq x y z
N ARG A 1 11.35 -1.67 -5.54
CA ARG A 1 11.34 -2.26 -6.91
C ARG A 1 9.94 -2.32 -7.48
N ILE A 2 8.95 -2.96 -6.81
CA ILE A 2 7.55 -3.06 -7.29
C ILE A 2 7.03 -1.75 -7.91
N ASP A 3 7.08 -0.63 -7.19
CA ASP A 3 6.58 0.66 -7.71
C ASP A 3 7.30 1.12 -9.00
N MET A 4 8.61 0.90 -9.10
CA MET A 4 9.39 1.24 -10.30
C MET A 4 9.04 0.34 -11.49
N GLU A 5 8.71 -0.94 -11.25
CA GLU A 5 8.26 -1.86 -12.31
C GLU A 5 6.86 -1.50 -12.83
N MET A 6 6.12 -0.64 -12.12
CA MET A 6 4.83 -0.10 -12.59
C MET A 6 5.00 1.16 -13.46
N TRP A 7 6.21 1.69 -13.57
CA TRP A 7 6.50 2.80 -14.46
C TRP A 7 6.91 2.30 -15.84
N ASP A 8 6.52 3.05 -16.86
CA ASP A 8 7.29 3.07 -18.10
C ASP A 8 8.61 3.82 -17.80
N LEU A 9 9.72 3.08 -17.83
CA LEU A 9 11.04 3.59 -17.50
C LEU A 9 11.49 4.69 -18.47
N ALA A 10 10.94 4.77 -19.68
CA ALA A 10 11.24 5.84 -20.63
C ALA A 10 10.73 7.22 -20.16
N VAL A 11 9.72 7.25 -19.29
CA VAL A 11 9.10 8.49 -18.78
C VAL A 11 9.32 8.69 -17.27
N PHE A 12 9.99 7.75 -16.60
CA PHE A 12 10.24 7.84 -15.17
C PHE A 12 11.44 8.75 -14.85
N SER A 13 11.17 9.96 -14.36
CA SER A 13 12.20 10.94 -13.98
C SER A 13 12.93 10.63 -12.66
N GLY A 14 12.64 9.50 -12.03
CA GLY A 14 13.14 9.18 -10.69
C GLY A 14 12.32 9.78 -9.55
N TYR A 15 12.58 9.30 -8.33
CA TYR A 15 12.04 9.88 -7.11
C TYR A 15 13.01 10.91 -6.53
N SER A 16 12.48 11.94 -5.87
CA SER A 16 13.26 12.97 -5.17
C SER A 16 12.79 13.14 -3.74
N GLY A 17 13.72 13.57 -2.86
CA GLY A 17 13.45 13.78 -1.44
C GLY A 17 13.38 12.48 -0.61
N LEU A 18 13.00 12.63 0.66
CA LEU A 18 12.87 11.51 1.59
C LEU A 18 11.65 10.66 1.23
N ILE A 19 11.88 9.40 0.89
CA ILE A 19 10.87 8.36 0.69
C ILE A 19 10.72 7.58 1.99
N THR A 20 9.49 7.41 2.44
CA THR A 20 9.15 6.65 3.65
C THR A 20 8.12 5.59 3.33
N VAL A 21 8.12 4.51 4.12
CA VAL A 21 7.00 3.57 4.17
C VAL A 21 5.92 4.15 5.08
N GLU A 22 4.68 4.03 4.65
CA GLU A 22 3.50 4.38 5.42
C GLU A 22 2.59 3.15 5.58
N HIS A 23 1.97 3.05 6.74
CA HIS A 23 0.99 2.03 7.09
C HIS A 23 -0.42 2.57 6.90
N ILE A 24 -1.23 1.93 6.06
CA ILE A 24 -2.63 2.36 5.89
C ILE A 24 -3.41 2.09 7.17
N LEU A 25 -3.46 0.84 7.64
CA LEU A 25 -3.83 0.47 9.02
C LEU A 25 -2.65 0.82 9.95
N PRO A 26 -2.78 1.81 10.86
CA PRO A 26 -1.68 2.25 11.71
C PRO A 26 -1.15 1.18 12.67
N VAL A 27 0.09 1.35 13.12
CA VAL A 27 0.70 0.50 14.16
C VAL A 27 0.03 0.72 15.52
N SER A 28 -0.28 1.98 15.85
CA SER A 28 -0.97 2.37 17.08
C SER A 28 -2.16 3.26 16.71
N PRO A 29 -3.28 2.67 16.26
CA PRO A 29 -4.50 3.42 16.01
C PRO A 29 -5.08 3.95 17.32
N SER A 30 -5.79 5.08 17.27
CA SER A 30 -6.54 5.58 18.43
C SER A 30 -7.71 4.66 18.77
N GLU A 31 -8.10 4.57 20.04
CA GLU A 31 -9.20 3.71 20.51
C GLU A 31 -10.56 4.06 19.86
N ASP A 32 -10.75 5.32 19.51
CA ASP A 32 -11.96 5.85 18.84
C ASP A 32 -11.90 5.81 17.30
N SER A 33 -10.77 5.36 16.73
CA SER A 33 -10.57 5.32 15.27
C SER A 33 -11.40 4.25 14.58
N GLU A 34 -11.57 4.39 13.25
CA GLU A 34 -12.24 3.35 12.47
C GLU A 34 -11.50 2.01 12.46
N TRP A 35 -10.19 2.04 12.71
CA TRP A 35 -9.33 0.87 12.71
C TRP A 35 -9.72 -0.14 13.78
N ILE A 36 -10.11 0.34 14.97
CA ILE A 36 -10.56 -0.52 16.07
C ILE A 36 -11.91 -1.17 15.76
N ARG A 37 -12.78 -0.48 15.01
CA ARG A 37 -14.08 -0.99 14.58
C ARG A 37 -13.97 -2.02 13.45
N LYS A 38 -13.04 -1.80 12.52
CA LYS A 38 -12.89 -2.61 11.29
C LYS A 38 -11.96 -3.81 11.44
N PHE A 39 -11.06 -3.79 12.43
CA PHE A 39 -10.08 -4.85 12.66
C PHE A 39 -10.06 -5.21 14.14
N ASP A 40 -10.30 -6.47 14.48
CA ASP A 40 -10.07 -6.96 15.84
C ASP A 40 -8.57 -6.98 16.20
N GLU A 41 -8.25 -7.24 17.46
CA GLU A 41 -6.86 -7.22 17.95
C GLU A 41 -5.97 -8.23 17.23
N ASN A 42 -6.47 -9.43 16.94
CA ASN A 42 -5.72 -10.48 16.26
C ASN A 42 -5.43 -10.09 14.80
N ALA A 43 -6.41 -9.50 14.12
CA ALA A 43 -6.27 -8.98 12.79
C ALA A 43 -5.22 -7.85 12.74
N ARG A 44 -5.26 -6.90 13.69
CA ARG A 44 -4.24 -5.82 13.76
C ARG A 44 -2.84 -6.40 13.95
N LYS A 45 -2.64 -7.29 14.93
CA LYS A 45 -1.34 -7.96 15.18
C LYS A 45 -0.81 -8.68 13.93
N LYS A 46 -1.68 -9.35 13.19
CA LYS A 46 -1.31 -10.12 12.00
C LYS A 46 -1.03 -9.26 10.77
N TRP A 47 -1.83 -8.21 10.55
CA TRP A 47 -1.92 -7.55 9.24
C TRP A 47 -1.26 -6.18 9.14
N THR A 48 -1.02 -5.48 10.26
CA THR A 48 -0.41 -4.14 10.24
C THR A 48 0.90 -4.11 9.45
N ASN A 49 1.81 -5.08 9.66
CA ASN A 49 3.12 -5.08 9.00
C ASN A 49 3.16 -5.89 7.69
N LYS A 50 2.01 -6.29 7.14
CA LYS A 50 1.96 -7.06 5.89
C LYS A 50 2.08 -6.15 4.68
N LEU A 51 2.69 -6.66 3.61
CA LEU A 51 2.95 -5.91 2.38
C LEU A 51 1.70 -5.22 1.81
N GLY A 52 0.53 -5.86 1.90
CA GLY A 52 -0.73 -5.28 1.45
C GLY A 52 -1.12 -3.98 2.16
N ASN A 53 -0.63 -3.78 3.40
CA ASN A 53 -0.90 -2.60 4.21
C ASN A 53 0.12 -1.46 4.03
N LEU A 54 1.19 -1.69 3.27
CA LEU A 54 2.29 -0.75 3.13
C LEU A 54 2.19 0.02 1.82
N VAL A 55 2.48 1.32 1.90
CA VAL A 55 2.59 2.23 0.75
C VAL A 55 3.82 3.11 0.86
N LEU A 56 4.17 3.76 -0.24
CA LEU A 56 5.28 4.72 -0.29
C LEU A 56 4.74 6.15 -0.26
N LEU A 57 5.38 7.01 0.52
CA LEU A 57 5.09 8.45 0.59
C LEU A 57 6.37 9.26 0.74
N SER A 58 6.28 10.54 0.43
CA SER A 58 7.29 11.52 0.89
C SER A 58 7.14 11.75 2.40
N GLY A 59 8.22 12.08 3.11
CA GLY A 59 8.18 12.44 4.54
C GLY A 59 7.05 13.42 4.94
N PRO A 60 6.87 14.57 4.26
CA PRO A 60 5.79 15.51 4.59
C PRO A 60 4.37 14.93 4.44
N LYS A 61 4.14 14.11 3.41
CA LYS A 61 2.84 13.43 3.21
C LYS A 61 2.60 12.37 4.28
N ASN A 62 3.64 11.63 4.66
CA ASN A 62 3.54 10.64 5.73
C ASN A 62 3.18 11.30 7.07
N SER A 63 3.83 12.42 7.39
CA SER A 63 3.49 13.23 8.58
C SER A 63 2.04 13.73 8.56
N LYS A 64 1.52 14.14 7.39
CA LYS A 64 0.10 14.55 7.24
C LYS A 64 -0.88 13.38 7.37
N ALA A 65 -0.49 12.17 6.94
CA ALA A 65 -1.31 10.97 6.99
C ALA A 65 -1.40 10.39 8.42
N SER A 66 -0.26 10.30 9.12
CA SER A 66 -0.16 9.92 10.54
C SER A 66 -1.02 8.69 10.89
N ASN A 67 -1.60 8.63 12.10
CA ASN A 67 -2.49 7.55 12.52
C ASN A 67 -3.97 7.84 12.21
N TYR A 68 -4.27 8.72 11.26
CA TYR A 68 -5.64 9.10 10.94
C TYR A 68 -6.44 7.99 10.23
N ASP A 69 -7.75 8.17 10.17
CA ASP A 69 -8.66 7.31 9.42
C ASP A 69 -8.39 7.39 7.90
N PHE A 70 -8.82 6.36 7.17
CA PHE A 70 -8.48 6.09 5.78
C PHE A 70 -8.78 7.24 4.83
N GLU A 71 -9.95 7.87 4.95
CA GLU A 71 -10.31 8.99 4.06
C GLU A 71 -9.40 10.21 4.28
N ARG A 72 -9.01 10.51 5.53
CA ARG A 72 -8.03 11.57 5.81
C ARG A 72 -6.63 11.20 5.31
N LYS A 73 -6.25 9.93 5.38
CA LYS A 73 -5.01 9.44 4.76
C LYS A 73 -5.05 9.63 3.25
N LYS A 74 -6.14 9.26 2.56
CA LYS A 74 -6.32 9.47 1.12
C LYS A 74 -6.22 10.95 0.75
N ASP A 75 -6.77 11.85 1.56
CA ASP A 75 -6.60 13.28 1.37
C ASP A 75 -5.13 13.70 1.39
N ALA A 76 -4.36 13.21 2.37
CA ALA A 76 -2.92 13.46 2.44
C ALA A 76 -2.17 12.88 1.23
N TYR A 77 -2.61 11.75 0.70
CA TYR A 77 -2.00 11.10 -0.46
C TYR A 77 -2.25 11.90 -1.74
N PHE A 78 -3.47 12.42 -1.93
CA PHE A 78 -3.94 12.83 -3.26
C PHE A 78 -4.34 14.31 -3.44
N LYS A 79 -4.85 15.01 -2.42
CA LYS A 79 -5.54 16.31 -2.63
C LYS A 79 -4.66 17.49 -3.09
N GLU A 80 -3.53 17.75 -2.44
CA GLU A 80 -2.70 18.92 -2.78
C GLU A 80 -1.86 18.68 -4.04
N LYS A 81 -0.98 17.68 -3.96
CA LYS A 81 -0.15 17.18 -5.06
C LYS A 81 -0.22 15.67 -4.98
N CYS A 82 -0.66 15.00 -6.04
CA CYS A 82 -0.74 13.55 -6.03
C CYS A 82 0.65 12.93 -5.73
N THR A 83 0.65 11.86 -4.94
CA THR A 83 1.85 11.06 -4.70
C THR A 83 2.46 10.56 -6.03
N PRO A 84 3.79 10.59 -6.23
CA PRO A 84 4.41 10.06 -7.44
C PRO A 84 4.47 8.52 -7.45
N PHE A 85 4.20 7.86 -6.32
CA PHE A 85 4.31 6.40 -6.19
C PHE A 85 3.10 5.71 -6.80
N ARG A 86 3.32 4.92 -7.86
CA ARG A 86 2.24 4.23 -8.59
C ARG A 86 1.52 3.22 -7.70
N LEU A 87 2.26 2.53 -6.85
CA LEU A 87 1.73 1.60 -5.85
C LEU A 87 0.76 2.30 -4.91
N THR A 88 1.06 3.54 -4.50
CA THR A 88 0.20 4.34 -3.62
C THR A 88 -0.98 4.93 -4.40
N GLN A 89 -0.81 5.28 -5.67
CA GLN A 89 -1.92 5.74 -6.53
C GLN A 89 -3.01 4.69 -6.69
N GLU A 90 -2.68 3.39 -6.72
CA GLU A 90 -3.68 2.33 -6.72
C GLU A 90 -4.64 2.39 -5.52
N ILE A 91 -4.23 3.01 -4.39
CA ILE A 91 -5.09 3.12 -3.21
C ILE A 91 -6.34 3.94 -3.49
N PHE A 92 -6.30 4.84 -4.48
CA PHE A 92 -7.44 5.67 -4.86
C PHE A 92 -8.69 4.84 -5.24
N LYS A 93 -8.51 3.62 -5.78
CA LYS A 93 -9.61 2.75 -6.21
C LYS A 93 -10.43 2.17 -5.05
N TYR A 94 -9.86 2.12 -3.84
CA TYR A 94 -10.53 1.54 -2.68
C TYR A 94 -11.39 2.59 -1.98
N LYS A 95 -12.67 2.26 -1.82
CA LYS A 95 -13.64 3.10 -1.08
C LYS A 95 -13.51 2.96 0.43
N GLU A 96 -13.04 1.81 0.89
CA GLU A 96 -12.83 1.52 2.30
C GLU A 96 -11.57 0.67 2.48
N TRP A 97 -11.00 0.73 3.67
CA TRP A 97 -9.90 -0.14 4.08
C TRP A 97 -10.35 -1.06 5.22
N ASN A 98 -10.66 -2.30 4.88
CA ASN A 98 -11.06 -3.35 5.81
C ASN A 98 -10.18 -4.60 5.60
N LEU A 99 -10.39 -5.64 6.41
CA LEU A 99 -9.58 -6.85 6.37
C LEU A 99 -9.58 -7.52 4.98
N ALA A 100 -10.74 -7.64 4.34
CA ALA A 100 -10.86 -8.24 3.00
C ALA A 100 -10.04 -7.47 1.95
N THR A 101 -10.13 -6.13 1.96
CA THR A 101 -9.39 -5.27 1.05
C THR A 101 -7.88 -5.40 1.24
N LEU A 102 -7.43 -5.42 2.50
CA LEU A 102 -6.02 -5.58 2.86
C LEU A 102 -5.49 -6.95 2.41
N GLN A 103 -6.26 -8.03 2.65
CA GLN A 103 -5.92 -9.39 2.23
C GLN A 103 -5.77 -9.50 0.72
N GLN A 104 -6.78 -9.03 -0.03
CA GLN A 104 -6.74 -9.07 -1.49
C GLN A 104 -5.52 -8.34 -2.03
N ARG A 105 -5.29 -7.11 -1.55
CA ARG A 105 -4.11 -6.35 -1.98
C ARG A 105 -2.81 -7.05 -1.59
N HIS A 106 -2.76 -7.69 -0.42
CA HIS A 106 -1.57 -8.42 -0.01
C HIS A 106 -1.23 -9.53 -1.01
N GLU A 107 -2.22 -10.32 -1.41
CA GLU A 107 -2.07 -11.38 -2.39
C GLU A 107 -1.64 -10.82 -3.75
N ASP A 108 -2.31 -9.78 -4.25
CA ASP A 108 -1.94 -9.10 -5.50
C ASP A 108 -0.46 -8.65 -5.50
N LEU A 109 0.02 -8.09 -4.38
CA LEU A 109 1.39 -7.62 -4.26
C LEU A 109 2.39 -8.77 -4.11
N ILE A 110 2.02 -9.86 -3.45
CA ILE A 110 2.84 -11.07 -3.40
C ILE A 110 3.01 -11.64 -4.81
N SER A 111 1.93 -11.78 -5.59
CA SER A 111 2.01 -12.26 -6.97
C SER A 111 2.90 -11.37 -7.84
N LYS A 112 2.81 -10.04 -7.70
CA LYS A 112 3.72 -9.10 -8.38
C LYS A 112 5.18 -9.30 -7.96
N VAL A 113 5.46 -9.49 -6.67
CA VAL A 113 6.81 -9.77 -6.19
C VAL A 113 7.33 -11.08 -6.78
N GLU A 114 6.52 -12.14 -6.76
CA GLU A 114 6.90 -13.42 -7.34
C GLU A 114 7.19 -13.30 -8.84
N SER A 115 6.39 -12.57 -9.61
CA SER A 115 6.67 -12.38 -11.04
C SER A 115 7.97 -11.61 -11.31
N ILE A 116 8.32 -10.64 -10.45
CA ILE A 116 9.53 -9.82 -10.62
C ILE A 116 10.79 -10.59 -10.22
N TYR A 117 10.72 -11.37 -9.13
CA TYR A 117 11.90 -11.97 -8.50
C TYR A 117 12.04 -13.49 -8.71
N LEU A 118 10.95 -14.18 -9.08
CA LEU A 118 10.90 -15.63 -9.28
C LEU A 118 10.24 -15.98 -10.64
N PRO A 119 10.74 -15.44 -11.78
CA PRO A 119 10.07 -15.55 -13.07
C PRO A 119 9.88 -16.99 -13.55
N GLU A 120 10.78 -17.91 -13.23
CA GLU A 120 10.68 -19.33 -13.63
C GLU A 120 9.50 -20.06 -12.99
N LYS A 121 9.08 -19.69 -11.77
CA LYS A 121 7.88 -20.27 -11.13
C LYS A 121 6.59 -19.78 -11.77
N SER A 122 6.57 -18.54 -12.27
CA SER A 122 5.38 -17.95 -12.89
C SER A 122 5.03 -18.61 -14.24
N PHE A 123 6.04 -19.12 -14.97
CA PHE A 123 5.85 -19.85 -16.23
C PHE A 123 5.21 -21.22 -16.02
N SER A 124 5.50 -21.88 -14.89
CA SER A 124 4.93 -23.20 -14.58
C SER A 124 3.45 -23.12 -14.19
N ILE A 125 2.99 -22.06 -13.52
CA ILE A 125 1.57 -21.95 -13.11
C ILE A 125 0.65 -21.64 -14.29
N ASN A 126 1.10 -20.82 -15.24
CA ASN A 126 0.30 -20.41 -16.41
C ASN A 126 0.19 -21.50 -17.50
N ASN A 127 0.95 -22.60 -17.42
CA ASN A 127 0.91 -23.70 -18.39
C ASN A 127 0.03 -24.89 -17.94
N PHE A 128 -0.68 -24.77 -16.80
CA PHE A 128 -1.58 -25.81 -16.28
C PHE A 128 -3.03 -25.31 -16.06
N LEU A 129 -3.39 -24.15 -16.64
CA LEU A 129 -4.76 -23.63 -16.75
C LEU A 129 -5.08 -23.39 -18.22
#